data_AF-A0A6L2JQ57-F1
#
_entry.id   AF-A0A6L2JQ57-F1
#
_cell.length_a   1.000
_cell.length_b   1.000
_cell.length_c   1.000
_cell.angle_alpha   90.00
_cell.angle_beta   90.00
_cell.angle_gamma   90.00
#
_symmetry.space_group_name_H-M   'P 1'
#
loop_
_entity.id
_entity.type
_entity.pdbx_description
1 polymer ?
#
loop_
_entity_poly.entity_id
_entity_poly.type
_entity_poly.pdbx_seq_one_letter_code
_entity_poly.pdbx_strand_id
1 'polypeptide(L)'
;MLKVSPWKGVVRFGKRGKLNPRYVGPFSVLEKVGMVAYKLELPQELSRVHNTFHVSNLKKCYSDDPLTVPLDGLRIDDQLHIVEEPVEIMDRKVKRLKRSRISIIKVRWNSKRGPEFTWEREDQFKQKYHHIFTNRASSSTTRS
;
A
#
# COMPACT_ATOMS: atom_id res chain seq x y z
N MET A 1 14.47 5.83 -17.41
CA MET A 1 13.89 5.29 -16.16
C MET A 1 13.00 4.09 -16.47
N LEU A 2 13.05 3.07 -15.62
CA LEU A 2 12.23 1.85 -15.72
C LEU A 2 11.36 1.68 -14.48
N LYS A 3 10.20 1.08 -14.62
CA LYS A 3 9.34 0.66 -13.50
C LYS A 3 9.39 -0.84 -13.34
N VAL A 4 9.27 -1.34 -12.11
CA VAL A 4 9.21 -2.78 -11.83
C VAL A 4 7.80 -3.21 -11.44
N SER A 5 7.37 -4.36 -11.93
CA SER A 5 6.14 -4.99 -11.47
C SER A 5 6.34 -5.60 -10.08
N PRO A 6 5.36 -5.50 -9.16
CA PRO A 6 5.38 -6.20 -7.89
C PRO A 6 5.62 -7.70 -8.10
N TRP A 7 6.48 -8.26 -7.25
CA TRP A 7 6.84 -9.67 -7.30
C TRP A 7 5.63 -10.57 -7.06
N LYS A 8 5.68 -11.78 -7.62
CA LYS A 8 4.66 -12.80 -7.40
C LYS A 8 4.68 -13.19 -5.91
N GLY A 9 3.71 -12.68 -5.14
CA GLY A 9 3.59 -12.93 -3.70
C GLY A 9 3.75 -11.70 -2.82
N VAL A 10 4.29 -10.60 -3.34
CA VAL A 10 4.30 -9.32 -2.62
C VAL A 10 2.92 -8.69 -2.74
N VAL A 11 2.27 -8.48 -1.60
CA VAL A 11 0.90 -7.93 -1.53
C VAL A 11 0.85 -6.62 -2.30
N ARG A 12 -0.05 -6.57 -3.28
CA ARG A 12 -0.25 -5.42 -4.17
C ARG A 12 -0.85 -4.26 -3.37
N PHE A 13 -0.44 -3.03 -3.70
CA PHE A 13 -1.04 -1.78 -3.21
C PHE A 13 -2.56 -1.87 -3.12
N GLY A 14 -3.14 -1.47 -1.99
CA GLY A 14 -4.59 -1.33 -1.80
C GLY A 14 -5.44 -2.57 -2.15
N LYS A 15 -6.77 -2.43 -2.08
CA LYS A 15 -7.70 -3.49 -2.49
C LYS A 15 -7.47 -3.92 -3.92
N ARG A 16 -7.56 -5.23 -4.20
CA ARG A 16 -7.64 -5.88 -5.53
C ARG A 16 -8.68 -5.19 -6.46
N GLY A 17 -8.32 -4.04 -7.04
CA GLY A 17 -9.16 -3.20 -7.88
C GLY A 17 -8.58 -3.11 -9.29
N LYS A 18 -9.45 -3.00 -10.29
CA LYS A 18 -9.08 -2.94 -11.72
C LYS A 18 -8.14 -1.77 -12.06
N LEU A 19 -8.05 -0.76 -11.20
CA LEU A 19 -7.34 0.51 -11.42
C LEU A 19 -6.08 0.70 -10.55
N ASN A 20 -5.63 -0.33 -9.81
CA ASN A 20 -4.43 -0.14 -8.99
C ASN A 20 -3.15 -0.09 -9.85
N PRO A 21 -2.17 0.74 -9.46
CA PRO A 21 -0.84 0.72 -10.03
C PRO A 21 -0.25 -0.69 -10.05
N ARG A 22 0.04 -1.18 -11.26
CA ARG A 22 0.71 -2.47 -11.45
C ARG A 22 2.23 -2.36 -11.37
N TYR A 23 2.80 -1.16 -11.36
CA TYR A 23 4.24 -0.94 -11.38
C TYR A 23 4.65 0.08 -10.32
N VAL A 24 5.77 -0.19 -9.68
CA VAL A 24 6.37 0.66 -8.64
C VAL A 24 7.45 1.50 -9.27
N GLY A 25 7.53 2.77 -8.87
CA GLY A 25 8.69 3.65 -9.02
C GLY A 25 9.14 3.91 -10.46
N PRO A 26 9.71 5.09 -10.74
CA PRO A 26 10.80 5.18 -11.69
C PRO A 26 12.09 4.77 -10.98
N PHE A 27 12.84 3.85 -11.57
CA PHE A 27 14.20 3.52 -11.15
C PHE A 27 15.17 3.82 -12.29
N SER A 28 16.36 4.27 -11.91
CA SER A 28 17.49 4.46 -12.82
C SER A 28 18.09 3.11 -13.17
N VAL A 29 18.60 2.97 -14.39
CA VAL A 29 19.33 1.76 -14.81
C VAL A 29 20.79 1.98 -14.47
N LEU A 30 21.36 1.13 -13.61
CA LEU A 30 22.78 1.13 -13.30
C LEU A 30 23.57 0.44 -14.41
N GLU A 31 23.09 -0.72 -14.85
CA GLU A 31 23.79 -1.57 -15.80
C GLU A 31 22.81 -2.44 -16.58
N LYS A 32 23.19 -2.86 -17.79
CA LYS A 32 22.49 -3.89 -18.55
C LYS A 32 23.22 -5.23 -18.37
N VAL A 33 22.57 -6.17 -17.68
CA VAL A 33 23.13 -7.51 -17.41
C VAL A 33 22.68 -8.45 -18.53
N GLY A 34 23.54 -8.62 -19.53
CA GLY A 34 23.24 -9.44 -20.71
C GLY A 34 22.12 -8.88 -21.58
N MET A 35 21.46 -9.72 -22.38
CA MET A 35 20.41 -9.27 -23.30
C MET A 35 19.05 -9.04 -22.62
N VAL A 36 18.79 -9.74 -21.52
CA VAL A 36 17.43 -9.93 -20.96
C VAL A 36 17.25 -9.41 -19.53
N ALA A 37 18.28 -8.80 -18.93
CA ALA A 37 18.18 -8.25 -17.59
C ALA A 37 18.82 -6.87 -17.46
N TYR A 38 18.28 -6.08 -16.52
CA TYR A 38 18.79 -4.77 -16.16
C TYR A 38 19.01 -4.71 -14.66
N LYS A 39 20.13 -4.11 -14.25
CA LYS A 39 20.39 -3.74 -12.88
C LYS A 39 19.86 -2.34 -12.64
N LEU A 40 18.99 -2.19 -11.65
CA LEU A 40 18.35 -0.93 -11.30
C LEU A 40 18.97 -0.34 -10.04
N GLU A 41 18.93 0.98 -9.95
CA GLU A 41 19.23 1.69 -8.71
C GLU A 41 18.00 1.62 -7.82
N LEU A 42 18.05 0.75 -6.81
CA LEU A 42 16.97 0.59 -5.84
C LEU A 42 17.24 1.46 -4.60
N PRO A 43 16.22 2.15 -4.07
CA PRO A 43 16.29 2.82 -2.77
C PRO A 43 16.59 1.84 -1.64
N GLN A 44 17.10 2.35 -0.52
CA GLN A 44 17.49 1.55 0.64
C GLN A 44 16.32 0.75 1.24
N GLU A 45 15.09 1.26 1.08
CA GLU A 45 13.84 0.61 1.48
C GLU A 45 13.61 -0.73 0.74
N LEU A 46 14.23 -0.90 -0.43
CA LEU A 46 14.19 -2.11 -1.25
C LEU A 46 15.51 -2.87 -1.26
N SER A 47 16.42 -2.61 -0.31
CA SER A 47 17.74 -3.26 -0.21
C SER A 47 17.68 -4.79 -0.13
N ARG A 48 16.58 -5.36 0.38
CA ARG A 48 16.34 -6.81 0.45
C ARG A 48 16.03 -7.44 -0.91
N VAL A 49 15.68 -6.62 -1.90
CA VAL A 49 15.38 -7.07 -3.26
C VAL A 49 16.66 -7.08 -4.08
N HIS A 50 16.87 -8.17 -4.82
CA HIS A 50 17.86 -8.16 -5.89
C HIS A 50 17.59 -7.03 -6.88
N ASN A 51 18.61 -6.21 -7.10
CA ASN A 51 18.53 -5.08 -8.01
C ASN A 51 18.59 -5.46 -9.49
N THR A 52 18.75 -6.75 -9.80
CA THR A 52 18.72 -7.27 -11.18
C THR A 52 17.33 -7.79 -11.53
N PHE A 53 16.73 -7.23 -12.57
CA PHE A 53 15.39 -7.57 -13.03
C PHE A 53 15.38 -8.05 -14.48
N HIS A 54 14.63 -9.10 -14.74
CA HIS A 54 14.35 -9.56 -16.10
C HIS A 54 13.45 -8.55 -16.84
N VAL A 55 13.65 -8.39 -18.15
CA VAL A 55 12.92 -7.45 -19.01
C VAL A 55 11.40 -7.59 -18.95
N SER A 56 10.87 -8.79 -18.68
CA SER A 56 9.43 -9.04 -18.53
C SER A 56 8.81 -8.35 -17.31
N ASN A 57 9.62 -8.06 -16.29
CA ASN A 57 9.18 -7.42 -15.06
C ASN A 57 9.32 -5.89 -15.14
N LEU A 58 9.85 -5.39 -16.26
CA LEU A 58 10.18 -3.98 -16.46
C LEU A 58 9.20 -3.32 -17.43
N LYS A 59 8.81 -2.08 -17.12
CA LYS A 59 8.05 -1.22 -18.03
C LYS A 59 8.75 0.11 -18.17
N LYS A 60 8.81 0.66 -19.39
CA LYS A 60 9.39 1.98 -19.63
C LYS A 60 8.59 3.04 -18.85
N CYS A 61 9.30 3.85 -18.05
CA CYS A 61 8.70 4.96 -17.33
C CYS A 61 8.77 6.22 -18.19
N TYR A 62 7.61 6.73 -18.58
CA TYR A 62 7.46 8.08 -19.13
C TYR A 62 7.12 9.00 -17.96
N SER A 63 7.75 10.18 -17.92
CA SER A 63 7.73 11.12 -16.80
C SER A 63 6.31 11.56 -16.39
N ASP A 64 5.34 11.43 -17.30
CA ASP A 64 3.96 11.92 -17.13
C ASP A 64 2.95 10.83 -16.71
N ASP A 65 3.38 9.64 -16.27
CA ASP A 65 2.43 8.58 -15.91
C ASP A 65 1.90 8.78 -14.46
N PRO A 66 0.63 9.22 -14.28
CA PRO A 66 0.05 9.51 -12.97
C PRO A 66 -0.15 8.25 -12.12
N LEU A 67 -0.03 7.06 -12.71
CA LEU A 67 -0.17 5.78 -12.00
C LEU A 67 1.13 5.34 -11.33
N THR A 68 2.23 6.08 -11.49
CA THR A 68 3.50 5.72 -10.84
C THR A 68 3.39 5.92 -9.34
N VAL A 69 3.84 4.93 -8.56
CA VAL A 69 3.93 5.07 -7.10
C VAL A 69 5.30 5.59 -6.69
N PRO A 70 5.40 6.84 -6.19
CA PRO A 70 6.64 7.34 -5.58
C PRO A 70 6.95 6.52 -4.33
N LEU A 71 8.20 6.12 -4.18
CA LEU A 71 8.66 5.35 -3.03
C LEU A 71 8.97 6.21 -1.81
N ASP A 72 9.14 7.52 -2.01
CA ASP A 72 9.58 8.50 -1.02
C ASP A 72 8.52 8.75 0.08
N GLY A 73 8.10 7.71 0.79
CA GLY A 73 7.00 7.75 1.76
C GLY A 73 6.27 6.45 2.00
N LEU A 74 6.63 5.37 1.31
CA LEU A 74 6.04 4.05 1.55
C LEU A 74 6.90 3.29 2.54
N ARG A 75 6.36 2.98 3.71
CA ARG A 75 7.00 2.04 4.65
C ARG A 75 6.89 0.65 4.05
N ILE A 76 8.01 0.09 3.62
CA ILE A 76 8.06 -1.26 3.09
C ILE A 76 8.52 -2.19 4.21
N ASP A 77 7.70 -3.17 4.57
CA ASP A 77 8.04 -4.14 5.62
C ASP A 77 9.07 -5.17 5.14
N ASP A 78 9.52 -6.01 6.06
CA ASP A 78 10.47 -7.10 5.85
C ASP A 78 10.05 -8.13 4.79
N GLN A 79 8.76 -8.15 4.42
CA GLN A 79 8.16 -8.99 3.40
C GLN A 79 7.83 -8.22 2.11
N LEU A 80 8.35 -6.99 1.98
CA LEU A 80 8.14 -6.06 0.88
C LEU A 80 6.72 -5.50 0.77
N HIS A 81 5.93 -5.56 1.85
CA HIS A 81 4.61 -4.95 1.87
C HIS A 81 4.69 -3.47 2.13
N ILE A 82 3.96 -2.71 1.34
CA ILE A 82 3.74 -1.29 1.61
C ILE A 82 2.71 -1.19 2.74
N VAL A 83 3.20 -0.79 3.91
CA VAL A 83 2.42 -0.55 5.11
C VAL A 83 1.94 0.89 5.08
N GLU A 84 0.70 1.09 4.68
CA GLU A 84 -0.01 2.34 4.94
C GLU A 84 -0.52 2.32 6.39
N GLU A 85 -0.27 3.41 7.12
CA GLU A 85 -0.72 3.56 8.50
C GLU A 85 -2.16 4.09 8.50
N PRO A 86 -3.10 3.40 9.18
CA PRO A 86 -4.45 3.92 9.30
C PRO A 86 -4.48 5.03 10.34
N VAL A 87 -5.09 6.16 9.98
CA VAL A 87 -5.14 7.38 10.81
C VAL A 87 -6.33 7.31 11.75
N GLU A 88 -7.52 7.16 11.17
CA GLU A 88 -8.76 7.29 11.90
C GLU A 88 -9.89 6.47 11.27
N ILE A 89 -10.84 6.08 12.10
CA ILE A 89 -12.11 5.50 11.67
C ILE A 89 -13.09 6.65 11.49
N MET A 90 -13.43 6.96 10.24
CA MET A 90 -14.33 8.05 9.89
C MET A 90 -15.81 7.69 10.05
N ASP A 91 -16.17 6.44 9.77
CA ASP A 91 -17.57 6.00 9.72
C ASP A 91 -17.69 4.52 10.06
N ARG A 92 -18.87 4.09 10.51
CA ARG A 92 -19.18 2.70 10.83
C ARG A 92 -20.55 2.34 10.29
N LYS A 93 -20.64 1.24 9.54
CA LYS A 93 -21.91 0.75 8.99
C LYS A 93 -22.03 -0.75 9.24
N VAL A 94 -23.26 -1.21 9.44
CA VAL A 94 -23.57 -2.63 9.52
C VAL A 94 -24.27 -3.04 8.23
N LYS A 95 -23.64 -3.93 7.46
CA LYS A 95 -24.28 -4.55 6.30
C LYS A 95 -25.07 -5.78 6.75
N ARG A 96 -26.39 -5.75 6.58
CA ARG A 96 -27.24 -6.94 6.68
C ARG A 96 -27.11 -7.76 5.40
N LEU A 97 -26.70 -9.00 5.56
CA LEU A 97 -26.84 -10.05 4.55
C LEU A 97 -28.04 -10.93 4.90
N LYS A 98 -28.38 -11.89 4.04
CA LYS A 98 -29.54 -12.78 4.24
C LYS A 98 -29.51 -13.53 5.58
N ARG A 99 -28.33 -13.89 6.09
CA ARG A 99 -28.16 -14.69 7.33
C ARG A 99 -27.20 -14.09 8.35
N SER A 100 -26.61 -12.92 8.08
CA SER A 100 -25.57 -12.36 8.94
C SER A 100 -25.56 -10.84 8.91
N ARG A 101 -24.90 -10.26 9.92
CA ARG A 101 -24.62 -8.83 10.02
C ARG A 101 -23.11 -8.67 10.02
N ILE A 102 -22.59 -7.87 9.10
CA ILE A 102 -21.15 -7.59 9.00
C ILE A 102 -20.94 -6.11 9.32
N SER A 103 -20.25 -5.84 10.42
CA SER A 103 -19.79 -4.50 10.73
C SER A 103 -18.59 -4.14 9.84
N ILE A 104 -18.71 -3.02 9.13
CA ILE A 104 -17.67 -2.46 8.31
C ILE A 104 -17.38 -1.04 8.79
N ILE A 105 -16.11 -0.65 8.72
CA ILE A 105 -15.62 0.66 9.13
C ILE A 105 -15.00 1.37 7.95
N LYS A 106 -15.22 2.68 7.85
CA LYS A 106 -14.53 3.54 6.90
C LYS A 106 -13.25 4.03 7.55
N VAL A 107 -12.12 3.58 7.03
CA VAL A 107 -10.78 3.91 7.52
C VAL A 107 -10.18 4.95 6.60
N ARG A 108 -9.61 6.00 7.19
CA ARG A 108 -8.74 6.96 6.51
C ARG A 108 -7.29 6.51 6.66
N TRP A 109 -6.57 6.45 5.54
CA TRP A 109 -5.16 6.09 5.51
C TRP A 109 -4.27 7.32 5.41
N ASN A 110 -3.07 7.23 5.99
CA ASN A 110 -2.03 8.25 5.88
C ASN A 110 -1.24 8.06 4.58
N SER A 111 -1.89 8.31 3.44
CA SER A 111 -1.23 8.24 2.12
C SER A 111 -0.68 9.62 1.75
N LYS A 112 0.59 9.68 1.31
CA LYS A 112 1.19 10.92 0.76
C LYS A 112 0.48 11.40 -0.54
N ARG A 113 -0.39 10.57 -1.11
CA ARG A 113 -1.18 10.85 -2.34
C ARG A 113 -2.49 11.60 -2.05
N GLY A 114 -2.78 11.87 -0.78
CA GLY A 114 -4.03 12.44 -0.32
C GLY A 114 -4.81 11.45 0.54
N PRO A 115 -5.94 11.89 1.14
CA PRO A 115 -6.71 11.06 2.03
C PRO A 115 -7.37 9.92 1.27
N GLU A 116 -6.87 8.71 1.45
CA GLU A 116 -7.47 7.49 0.91
C GLU A 116 -8.48 6.93 1.92
N PHE A 117 -9.64 6.52 1.43
CA PHE A 117 -10.72 5.99 2.25
C PHE A 117 -11.10 4.59 1.81
N THR A 118 -11.08 3.65 2.75
CA THR A 118 -11.48 2.26 2.47
C THR A 118 -12.51 1.77 3.47
N TRP A 119 -13.38 0.87 3.00
CA TRP A 119 -14.30 0.14 3.85
C TRP A 119 -13.71 -1.22 4.19
N GLU A 120 -13.35 -1.40 5.46
CA GLU A 120 -12.75 -2.62 5.98
C GLU A 120 -13.68 -3.32 6.97
N ARG A 121 -13.53 -4.64 7.10
CA ARG A 121 -14.28 -5.43 8.07
C ARG A 121 -13.78 -5.15 9.48
N GLU A 122 -14.68 -4.77 10.39
CA GLU A 122 -14.31 -4.30 11.71
C GLU A 122 -13.58 -5.36 12.54
N ASP A 123 -14.01 -6.62 12.45
CA ASP A 123 -13.45 -7.76 13.21
C ASP A 123 -11.99 -8.03 12.83
N GLN A 124 -11.71 -8.11 11.53
CA GLN A 124 -10.34 -8.31 11.02
C GLN A 124 -9.46 -7.08 11.29
N PHE A 125 -10.03 -5.89 11.13
CA PHE A 125 -9.29 -4.65 11.31
C PHE A 125 -8.89 -4.43 12.77
N LYS A 126 -9.75 -4.80 13.72
CA LYS A 126 -9.43 -4.78 15.15
C LYS A 126 -8.22 -5.63 15.48
N GLN A 127 -8.13 -6.84 14.93
CA GLN A 127 -7.00 -7.75 15.18
C GLN A 127 -5.65 -7.19 14.70
N LYS A 128 -5.66 -6.42 13.60
CA LYS A 128 -4.43 -5.88 13.02
C LYS A 128 -4.05 -4.50 13.58
N TYR A 129 -5.03 -3.67 13.91
CA TYR A 129 -4.82 -2.27 14.30
C TYR A 129 -5.61 -1.91 15.58
N HIS A 130 -5.33 -2.62 16.67
CA HIS A 130 -5.99 -2.43 17.96
C HIS A 130 -5.92 -0.97 18.46
N HIS A 131 -4.77 -0.30 18.29
CA HIS A 131 -4.50 1.04 18.82
C HIS A 131 -5.48 2.12 18.34
N ILE A 132 -6.07 1.95 17.15
CA ILE A 132 -7.03 2.92 16.56
C ILE A 132 -8.38 2.87 17.28
N PHE A 133 -8.72 1.75 17.91
CA PHE A 133 -9.96 1.61 18.65
C PHE A 133 -9.84 2.07 20.10
N THR A 134 -8.62 2.17 20.64
CA THR A 134 -8.36 2.50 22.06
C THR A 134 -8.51 4.00 22.37
N ASN A 135 -8.25 4.88 21.39
CA ASN A 135 -8.16 6.34 21.61
C ASN A 135 -9.50 7.04 21.90
N ARG A 136 -10.60 6.29 22.04
CA ARG A 136 -11.95 6.85 22.32
C ARG A 136 -12.36 6.77 23.79
N ALA A 137 -11.61 6.07 24.64
CA ALA A 137 -11.99 5.89 26.04
C ALA A 137 -11.70 7.13 26.92
N SER A 138 -10.89 8.09 26.48
CA SER A 138 -10.44 9.22 27.29
C SER A 138 -11.17 10.54 27.04
N SER A 139 -12.05 10.65 26.04
CA SER A 139 -12.69 11.95 25.68
C SER A 139 -14.12 12.12 26.18
N SER A 140 -14.63 11.25 27.05
CA SER A 140 -15.96 11.41 27.66
C SER A 140 -15.86 11.53 29.19
N THR A 141 -15.06 12.45 29.69
CA THR A 141 -15.19 12.98 31.06
C THR A 141 -14.67 14.41 31.10
N THR A 142 -15.54 15.37 30.78
CA THR A 142 -15.72 16.55 31.64
C THR A 142 -17.19 16.96 31.56
N ARG A 143 -17.89 16.63 32.64
CA ARG A 143 -19.24 17.05 32.98
C ARG A 143 -19.06 18.27 33.89
N SER A 144 -19.67 19.41 33.56
CA SER A 144 -20.15 20.46 34.48
C SER A 144 -21.01 21.42 33.68
#